data_AF-A0A4Z0C5B4-F1
#
_entry.id   AF-A0A4Z0C5B4-F1
#
_cell.length_a   1.000
_cell.length_b   1.000
_cell.length_c   1.000
_cell.angle_alpha   90.00
_cell.angle_beta   90.00
_cell.angle_gamma   90.00
#
_symmetry.space_group_name_H-M   'P 1'
#
loop_
_entity.id
_entity.type
_entity.pdbx_description
1 polymer ?
#
loop_
_entity_poly.entity_id
_entity_poly.type
_entity_poly.pdbx_seq_one_letter_code
_entity_poly.pdbx_strand_id
1 'polypeptide(L)' 'MEFDPAGPADPAVVWFGRRRLPVHAVLDRWYGPGMRWWKVATDDGPYILRRSEHDRQWELAAVPRG' A
#
# COMPACT_ATOMS: atom_id res chain seq x y z
N MET A 1 17.58 -13.94 -12.61
CA MET A 1 16.21 -13.88 -12.08
C MET A 1 16.35 -13.53 -10.61
N GLU A 2 16.25 -12.26 -10.27
CA GLU A 2 16.42 -11.77 -8.90
C GLU A 2 15.17 -12.18 -8.11
N PHE A 3 15.30 -13.19 -7.27
CA PHE A 3 14.30 -13.49 -6.26
C PHE A 3 14.48 -12.42 -5.18
N ASP A 4 13.63 -11.41 -5.14
CA ASP A 4 13.53 -10.51 -4.00
C ASP A 4 13.18 -11.34 -2.75
N PRO A 5 14.16 -11.67 -1.88
CA PRO A 5 13.92 -12.59 -0.77
C PRO A 5 13.05 -11.96 0.33
N ALA A 6 12.77 -10.66 0.24
CA ALA A 6 11.97 -9.89 1.18
C ALA A 6 10.45 -9.90 0.87
N GLY A 7 10.03 -10.44 -0.28
CA GLY A 7 8.68 -10.20 -0.80
C GLY A 7 8.52 -8.77 -1.34
N PRO A 8 7.33 -8.36 -1.79
CA PRO A 8 7.13 -7.01 -2.33
C PRO A 8 7.45 -5.96 -1.25
N ALA A 9 8.31 -4.99 -1.60
CA ALA A 9 8.66 -3.88 -0.73
C ALA A 9 7.41 -3.14 -0.22
N ASP A 10 7.44 -2.76 1.06
CA ASP A 10 6.36 -1.98 1.66
C ASP A 10 6.27 -0.59 1.01
N PRO A 11 5.05 -0.02 0.92
CA PRO A 11 4.85 1.27 0.29
C PRO A 11 5.46 2.38 1.15
N ALA A 12 6.44 3.11 0.60
CA ALA A 12 7.05 4.28 1.27
C ALA A 12 6.28 5.59 1.02
N VAL A 13 5.37 5.59 0.04
CA VAL A 13 4.66 6.79 -0.41
C VAL A 13 3.32 6.42 -1.04
N VAL A 14 2.32 7.27 -0.84
CA VAL A 14 1.02 7.20 -1.52
C VAL A 14 0.88 8.38 -2.47
N TRP A 15 0.35 8.13 -3.67
CA TRP A 15 0.08 9.16 -4.66
C TRP A 15 -1.42 9.33 -4.88
N PHE A 16 -1.90 10.57 -4.78
CA PHE A 16 -3.25 10.97 -5.16
C PHE A 16 -3.17 11.96 -6.32
N GLY A 17 -3.22 11.45 -7.55
CA GLY A 17 -2.94 12.24 -8.75
C GLY A 17 -1.53 12.82 -8.67
N ARG A 18 -1.42 14.15 -8.52
CA ARG A 18 -0.13 14.87 -8.40
C ARG A 18 0.35 15.03 -6.95
N ARG A 19 -0.49 14.69 -5.97
CA ARG A 19 -0.17 14.85 -4.55
C ARG A 19 0.59 13.63 -4.06
N ARG A 20 1.70 13.87 -3.37
CA ARG A 20 2.58 12.86 -2.76
C ARG A 20 2.39 12.88 -1.24
N LEU A 21 2.06 11.76 -0.62
CA LEU A 21 2.01 11.61 0.83
C LEU A 21 3.03 10.58 1.30
N PRO A 22 3.96 10.94 2.20
CA PRO A 22 4.87 9.97 2.79
C PRO A 22 4.10 8.95 3.65
N VAL A 23 4.51 7.69 3.57
CA VAL A 23 4.07 6.65 4.50
C VAL A 23 5.03 6.65 5.68
N HIS A 24 4.48 6.90 6.87
CA HIS A 24 5.25 6.91 8.11
C HIS A 24 5.44 5.51 8.68
N ALA A 25 4.41 4.66 8.55
CA ALA A 25 4.44 3.27 9.01
C ALA A 25 3.38 2.43 8.29
N VAL A 26 3.65 1.12 8.17
CA VAL A 26 2.61 0.13 7.84
C VAL A 26 1.96 -0.31 9.16
N LEU A 27 0.67 -0.02 9.29
CA LEU A 27 -0.13 -0.38 10.46
C LEU A 27 -0.62 -1.82 10.41
N ASP A 28 -0.93 -2.33 9.22
CA ASP A 28 -1.39 -3.70 9.01
C ASP A 28 -1.11 -4.15 7.57
N ARG A 29 -0.95 -5.46 7.37
CA ARG A 29 -0.74 -6.09 6.06
C ARG A 29 -1.49 -7.42 6.00
N TRP A 30 -2.32 -7.58 4.98
CA TRP A 30 -3.09 -8.80 4.77
C TRP A 30 -3.15 -9.22 3.31
N TYR A 31 -3.48 -10.50 3.11
CA TYR A 31 -3.55 -11.15 1.81
C TYR A 31 -5.02 -11.33 1.41
N GLY A 32 -5.34 -11.07 0.15
CA GLY A 32 -6.60 -11.44 -0.49
C GLY A 32 -6.35 -12.21 -1.79
N PRO A 33 -7.40 -12.72 -2.45
CA PRO A 33 -7.26 -13.45 -3.71
C PRO A 33 -6.59 -12.59 -4.79
N GLY A 34 -5.35 -12.94 -5.18
CA GLY A 34 -4.56 -12.22 -6.18
C GLY A 34 -4.16 -10.78 -5.79
N MET A 35 -4.41 -10.39 -4.55
CA MET A 35 -4.27 -9.01 -4.07
C MET A 35 -3.54 -8.99 -2.75
N ARG A 36 -2.73 -7.96 -2.54
CA ARG A 36 -2.12 -7.67 -1.25
C ARG A 36 -2.58 -6.33 -0.75
N TRP A 37 -2.77 -6.23 0.55
CA TRP A 37 -3.37 -5.07 1.17
C TRP A 37 -2.49 -4.54 2.28
N TRP A 38 -2.45 -3.23 2.42
CA TRP A 38 -1.72 -2.52 3.46
C TRP A 38 -2.61 -1.44 4.04
N LYS A 39 -2.64 -1.35 5.37
CA LYS A 39 -3.09 -0.14 6.07
C LYS A 39 -1.85 0.65 6.44
N VAL A 40 -1.75 1.89 6.00
CA VAL A 40 -0.58 2.75 6.19
C VAL A 40 -0.95 4.01 6.97
N ALA A 41 -0.04 4.49 7.82
CA ALA A 41 -0.15 5.79 8.46
C ALA A 41 0.53 6.86 7.60
N THR A 42 -0.13 8.00 7.43
CA THR A 42 0.37 9.17 6.70
C THR A 42 0.02 10.45 7.48
N ASP A 43 0.49 11.61 7.01
CA ASP A 43 0.16 12.92 7.61
C ASP A 43 -1.33 13.24 7.66
N ASP A 44 -2.12 12.76 6.69
CA ASP A 44 -3.56 13.00 6.61
C ASP A 44 -4.40 11.99 7.41
N GLY A 45 -3.74 10.97 7.98
CA GLY A 45 -4.38 9.84 8.63
C GLY A 45 -4.12 8.50 7.95
N PRO A 46 -4.85 7.44 8.34
CA PRO A 46 -4.64 6.11 7.79
C PRO A 46 -5.23 5.98 6.38
N TYR A 47 -4.56 5.21 5.53
CA TYR A 47 -5.06 4.82 4.21
C TYR A 47 -4.97 3.31 4.00
N ILE A 48 -5.87 2.75 3.20
CA ILE A 48 -5.81 1.36 2.78
C ILE A 48 -5.41 1.30 1.30
N LEU A 49 -4.27 0.67 1.04
CA LEU A 49 -3.75 0.42 -0.30
C LEU A 49 -3.95 -1.05 -0.65
N ARG A 50 -4.18 -1.32 -1.94
CA ARG A 50 -4.08 -2.67 -2.49
C ARG A 50 -3.08 -2.69 -3.64
N ARG A 51 -2.41 -3.83 -3.80
CA ARG A 51 -1.58 -4.14 -4.96
C ARG A 51 -2.06 -5.44 -5.59
N SER A 52 -2.26 -5.43 -6.91
CA SER A 52 -2.47 -6.66 -7.66
C SER A 52 -1.16 -7.44 -7.73
N GLU A 53 -1.20 -8.74 -7.43
CA GLU A 53 -0.03 -9.60 -7.57
C GLU A 53 0.25 -9.95 -9.04
N HIS A 54 -0.76 -9.84 -9.91
CA HIS A 54 -0.66 -10.21 -11.32
C HIS A 54 0.04 -9.12 -12.16
N ASP A 55 -0.43 -7.88 -12.03
CA ASP A 55 0.04 -6.73 -12.83
C ASP A 55 0.88 -5.72 -12.02
N ARG A 56 1.03 -5.96 -10.71
CA ARG A 56 1.81 -5.13 -9.77
C ARG A 56 1.32 -3.68 -9.66
N GLN A 57 0.10 -3.37 -10.10
CA GLN A 57 -0.49 -2.05 -9.95
C GLN A 57 -0.94 -1.80 -8.52
N TRP A 58 -0.75 -0.56 -8.07
CA TRP A 58 -1.19 -0.06 -6.78
C TRP A 58 -2.47 0.74 -6.92
N GLU A 59 -3.35 0.63 -5.93
CA GLU A 59 -4.60 1.38 -5.89
C GLU A 59 -4.93 1.79 -4.45
N LEU A 60 -5.49 2.99 -4.29
CA LEU A 60 -6.14 3.38 -3.04
C LEU A 60 -7.49 2.69 -2.95
N ALA A 61 -7.63 1.77 -2.00
CA ALA A 61 -8.87 1.01 -1.85
C ALA A 61 -9.86 1.67 -0.89
N ALA A 62 -9.38 2.32 0.18
CA ALA A 62 -10.25 3.01 1.13
C ALA A 62 -9.51 4.06 1.97
N VAL A 63 -10.30 4.99 2.51
CA VAL A 63 -9.89 5.96 3.53
C VAL A 63 -10.74 5.68 4.78
N PRO A 64 -10.21 5.00 5.81
CA PRO A 64 -10.92 4.82 7.07
C PRO A 64 -11.28 6.19 7.64
N ARG A 65 -12.57 6.42 7.89
CA ARG A 65 -13.02 7.57 8.68
C ARG A 65 -13.10 7.13 10.13
N GLY A 66 -12.41 7.85 11.01
CA GLY A 66 -12.56 7.72 12.46
C GLY A 66 -13.88 8.32 12.92
#